data_AF-A0A4P6JIX0-F1
#
_entry.id   AF-A0A4P6JIX0-F1
#
_cell.length_a   1.000
_cell.length_b   1.000
_cell.length_c   1.000
_cell.angle_alpha   90.00
_cell.angle_beta   90.00
_cell.angle_gamma   90.00
#
_symmetry.space_group_name_H-M   'P 1'
#
loop_
_entity.id
_entity.type
_entity.pdbx_description
1 polymer ?
#
loop_
_entity_poly.entity_id
_entity_poly.type
_entity_poly.pdbx_seq_one_letter_code
_entity_poly.pdbx_strand_id
1 'polypeptide(L)'
;MNKVINYRLRQERESRGWSQARVAEQIGTDAVNISRWERGHAMPSPYFREKLCQLFEKSAQELGFLPDPRSESEPIPVLISDMPSPTFPARPENSYYQLFEPQVQILDQFSRLLASFSYVLGCLSGLFIFLLINKGNRFVRFHSLQSTLFFASSHILSLLLLIAMRVLPKHSTDIFQTLLEVGIPLLLMVLNLFTCVVWFVGIIQAWRGKYYELPFIGQLSIKITASGQAQPGARVKEERVQ
;
A
#
# COMPACT_ATOMS: atom_id res chain seq x y z
N MET A 1 11.62 8.58 12.52
CA MET A 1 12.22 8.42 11.18
C MET A 1 13.30 9.49 11.06
N ASN A 2 14.58 9.11 11.13
CA ASN A 2 15.68 10.08 11.03
C ASN A 2 15.71 10.66 9.63
N LYS A 3 15.52 11.97 9.55
CA LYS A 3 15.37 12.69 8.30
C LYS A 3 16.72 13.31 7.94
N VAL A 4 17.35 12.82 6.88
CA VAL A 4 18.63 13.36 6.42
C VAL A 4 18.37 14.61 5.59
N ILE A 5 18.65 15.77 6.15
CA ILE A 5 18.55 17.07 5.47
C ILE A 5 19.62 17.11 4.36
N ASN A 6 19.26 17.51 3.15
CA ASN A 6 20.19 17.63 2.03
C ASN A 6 20.87 19.02 2.05
N TYR A 7 21.87 19.15 2.91
CA TYR A 7 22.66 20.38 3.04
C TYR A 7 23.44 20.71 1.76
N ARG A 8 23.86 19.72 0.97
CA ARG A 8 24.66 19.93 -0.26
C ARG A 8 23.86 20.67 -1.33
N LEU A 9 22.64 20.22 -1.63
CA LEU A 9 21.76 20.90 -2.59
C LEU A 9 21.45 22.34 -2.15
N ARG A 10 21.15 22.54 -0.85
CA ARG A 10 20.86 23.87 -0.31
C ARG A 10 22.07 24.80 -0.41
N GLN A 11 23.26 24.29 -0.10
CA GLN A 11 24.51 25.03 -0.17
C GLN A 11 24.83 25.48 -1.59
N GLU A 12 24.65 24.62 -2.60
CA GLU A 12 24.86 24.98 -4.01
C GLU A 12 23.91 26.07 -4.50
N ARG A 13 22.66 26.04 -4.05
CA ARG A 13 21.70 27.09 -4.36
C ARG A 13 22.11 28.41 -3.72
N GLU A 14 22.47 28.39 -2.43
CA GLU A 14 22.80 29.59 -1.67
C GLU A 14 24.15 30.19 -2.10
N SER A 15 25.14 29.37 -2.47
CA SER A 15 26.44 29.84 -2.99
C SER A 15 26.29 30.59 -4.32
N ARG A 16 25.29 30.25 -5.12
CA ARG A 16 24.93 30.96 -6.37
C ARG A 16 23.97 32.13 -6.15
N GLY A 17 23.55 32.39 -4.90
CA GLY A 17 22.58 33.43 -4.57
C GLY A 17 21.18 33.19 -5.13
N TRP A 18 20.81 31.93 -5.39
CA TRP A 18 19.52 31.59 -6.00
C TRP A 18 18.44 31.35 -4.96
N SER A 19 17.21 31.77 -5.26
CA SER A 19 16.03 31.39 -4.47
C SER A 19 15.56 29.98 -4.86
N GLN A 20 14.77 29.33 -3.99
CA GLN A 20 14.16 28.03 -4.32
C GLN A 20 13.26 28.14 -5.57
N ALA A 21 12.55 29.26 -5.72
CA ALA A 21 11.73 29.54 -6.90
C ALA A 21 12.55 29.62 -8.19
N ARG A 22 13.73 30.26 -8.15
CA ARG A 22 14.62 30.36 -9.33
C ARG A 22 15.13 29.00 -9.80
N VAL A 23 15.54 28.14 -8.87
CA VAL A 23 15.93 26.76 -9.20
C VAL A 23 14.75 26.00 -9.78
N ALA A 24 13.56 26.17 -9.19
CA ALA A 24 12.35 25.50 -9.66
C ALA A 24 12.00 25.90 -11.09
N GLU A 25 12.07 27.19 -11.41
CA GLU A 25 11.86 27.73 -12.77
C GLU A 25 12.84 27.13 -13.78
N GLN A 26 14.14 27.05 -13.42
CA GLN A 26 15.18 26.56 -14.32
C GLN A 26 15.06 25.06 -14.67
N ILE A 27 14.50 24.24 -13.76
CA ILE A 27 14.32 22.80 -13.99
C ILE A 27 12.87 22.41 -14.29
N GLY A 28 11.95 23.38 -14.40
CA GLY A 28 10.55 23.15 -14.72
C GLY A 28 9.74 22.48 -13.60
N THR A 29 9.86 22.96 -12.37
CA THR A 29 9.09 22.47 -11.20
C THR A 29 8.60 23.61 -10.30
N ASP A 30 8.06 23.26 -9.13
CA ASP A 30 7.60 24.20 -8.10
C ASP A 30 8.64 24.35 -6.96
N ALA A 31 8.79 25.55 -6.40
CA ALA A 31 9.60 25.85 -5.22
C ALA A 31 9.30 24.92 -4.02
N VAL A 32 8.06 24.46 -3.89
CA VAL A 32 7.66 23.48 -2.86
C VAL A 32 8.43 22.16 -3.01
N ASN A 33 8.69 21.70 -4.23
CA ASN A 33 9.47 20.50 -4.48
C ASN A 33 10.94 20.70 -4.09
N ILE A 34 11.54 21.83 -4.45
CA ILE A 34 12.90 22.18 -4.04
C ILE A 34 13.03 22.19 -2.50
N SER A 35 12.09 22.85 -1.82
CA SER A 35 12.02 22.89 -0.36
C SER A 35 11.92 21.51 0.27
N ARG A 36 11.15 20.59 -0.34
CA ARG A 36 11.02 19.21 0.14
C ARG A 36 12.33 18.44 0.00
N TRP A 37 13.05 18.63 -1.11
CA TRP A 37 14.34 17.97 -1.36
C TRP A 37 15.44 18.49 -0.43
N GLU A 38 15.56 19.81 -0.27
CA GLU A 38 16.54 20.42 0.65
C GLU A 38 16.34 19.96 2.09
N ARG A 39 15.09 19.87 2.53
CA ARG A 39 14.77 19.43 3.90
C ARG A 39 14.85 17.92 4.08
N GLY A 40 15.01 17.12 3.01
CA GLY A 40 15.00 15.65 3.08
C GLY A 40 13.60 15.03 3.28
N HIS A 41 12.53 15.74 2.93
CA HIS A 41 11.15 15.18 2.98
C HIS A 41 10.85 14.25 1.80
N ALA A 42 11.55 14.43 0.68
CA ALA A 42 11.43 13.61 -0.51
C ALA A 42 12.78 13.60 -1.23
N MET A 43 13.04 12.56 -2.02
CA MET A 43 14.12 12.57 -2.99
C MET A 43 13.62 13.03 -4.36
N PRO A 44 14.41 13.79 -5.13
CA PRO A 44 14.10 14.07 -6.52
C PRO A 44 14.09 12.77 -7.34
N SER A 45 13.15 12.68 -8.29
CA SER A 45 13.08 11.58 -9.25
C SER A 45 14.32 11.54 -10.15
N PRO A 46 14.61 10.43 -10.86
CA PRO A 46 15.74 10.36 -11.80
C PRO A 46 15.78 11.52 -12.79
N TYR A 47 14.64 11.91 -13.35
CA TYR A 47 14.51 13.05 -14.27
C TYR A 47 14.95 14.38 -13.64
N PHE A 48 14.48 14.69 -12.42
CA PHE A 48 14.87 15.91 -11.74
C PHE A 48 16.30 15.87 -11.22
N ARG A 49 16.82 14.69 -10.86
CA ARG A 49 18.25 14.54 -10.55
C ARG A 49 19.10 14.89 -11.75
N GLU A 50 18.78 14.37 -12.93
CA GLU A 50 19.49 14.70 -14.16
C GLU A 50 19.46 16.21 -14.43
N LYS A 51 18.30 16.85 -14.33
CA LYS A 51 18.16 18.30 -14.49
C LYS A 51 18.93 19.12 -13.46
N LEU A 52 18.95 18.69 -12.20
CA LEU A 52 19.71 19.34 -11.14
C LEU A 52 21.21 19.15 -11.34
N CYS A 53 21.66 17.96 -11.73
CA CYS A 53 23.05 17.69 -12.07
C CYS A 53 23.51 18.55 -13.25
N GLN A 54 22.67 18.69 -14.29
CA GLN A 54 22.93 19.59 -15.42
C GLN A 54 22.97 21.06 -14.99
N LEU A 55 22.01 21.50 -14.17
CA LEU A 55 21.92 22.90 -13.74
C LEU A 55 23.10 23.33 -12.84
N PHE A 56 23.50 22.46 -11.93
CA PHE A 56 24.59 22.73 -10.99
C PHE A 56 25.96 22.26 -11.51
N GLU A 57 26.03 21.60 -12.66
CA GLU A 57 27.26 21.02 -13.21
C GLU A 57 27.96 20.09 -12.20
N LYS A 58 27.15 19.34 -11.46
CA LYS A 58 27.59 18.46 -10.36
C LYS A 58 26.98 17.08 -10.50
N SER A 59 27.69 16.09 -10.02
CA SER A 59 27.18 14.73 -9.92
C SER A 59 26.07 14.59 -8.87
N ALA A 60 25.31 13.51 -8.96
CA ALA A 60 24.26 13.22 -7.98
C ALA A 60 24.83 13.00 -6.57
N GLN A 61 26.08 12.54 -6.46
CA GLN A 61 26.83 12.37 -5.22
C GLN A 61 27.19 13.72 -4.61
N GLU A 62 27.73 14.64 -5.40
CA GLU A 62 28.09 16.00 -4.96
C GLU A 62 26.87 16.81 -4.53
N LEU A 63 25.71 16.58 -5.14
CA LEU A 63 24.42 17.17 -4.75
C LEU A 63 23.72 16.44 -3.58
N GLY A 64 24.33 15.38 -3.03
CA GLY A 64 23.82 14.68 -1.86
C GLY A 64 22.62 13.75 -2.12
N PHE A 65 22.43 13.30 -3.37
CA PHE A 65 21.38 12.36 -3.73
C PHE A 65 21.79 10.89 -3.62
N LEU A 66 23.10 10.61 -3.56
CA LEU A 66 23.67 9.27 -3.45
C LEU A 66 24.78 9.24 -2.38
N PRO A 67 24.95 8.13 -1.65
CA PRO A 67 26.05 7.96 -0.70
C PRO A 67 27.41 7.96 -1.40
N ASP A 68 28.44 8.47 -0.74
CA ASP A 68 29.81 8.50 -1.26
C ASP A 68 30.51 7.15 -0.95
N PRO A 69 30.85 6.35 -1.97
CA PRO A 69 31.52 5.06 -1.76
C PRO A 69 32.93 5.21 -1.16
N ARG A 70 33.51 6.42 -1.08
CA ARG A 70 34.79 6.70 -0.43
C ARG A 70 34.68 7.01 1.06
N SER A 71 33.46 7.20 1.58
CA SER A 71 33.23 7.48 3.01
C SER A 71 33.12 6.21 3.87
N GLU A 72 33.13 5.03 3.26
CA GLU A 72 33.11 3.72 3.93
C GLU A 72 34.51 3.07 4.09
N SER A 73 35.60 3.77 3.71
CA SER A 73 36.96 3.21 3.73
C SER A 73 37.80 3.51 4.98
N GLU A 74 37.21 3.99 6.07
CA GLU A 74 37.87 3.92 7.39
C GLU A 74 37.60 2.53 7.97
N PRO A 75 38.62 1.65 8.09
CA PRO A 75 38.43 0.37 8.74
C PRO A 75 38.24 0.65 10.23
N ILE A 76 36.98 0.65 10.68
CA ILE A 76 36.64 0.54 12.09
C ILE A 76 37.40 -0.68 12.61
N PRO A 77 38.24 -0.57 13.66
CA PRO A 77 38.83 -1.73 14.30
C PRO A 77 37.68 -2.56 14.86
N VAL A 78 37.29 -3.61 14.12
CA VAL A 78 36.27 -4.53 14.59
C VAL A 78 36.94 -5.34 15.69
N LEU A 79 36.76 -4.91 16.93
CA LEU A 79 36.97 -5.74 18.12
C LEU A 79 35.92 -6.85 18.08
N ILE A 80 36.19 -7.88 17.27
CA ILE A 80 35.48 -9.15 17.29
C ILE A 80 36.06 -9.93 18.48
N SER A 81 35.52 -9.67 19.67
CA SER A 81 35.64 -10.60 20.79
C SER A 81 34.23 -11.00 21.23
N ASP A 82 33.89 -12.24 20.89
CA ASP A 82 32.94 -13.10 21.63
C ASP A 82 31.46 -12.73 21.71
N MET A 83 30.94 -11.88 20.83
CA MET A 83 29.48 -11.81 20.70
C MET A 83 28.99 -13.05 19.94
N PRO A 84 28.11 -13.89 20.51
CA PRO A 84 27.47 -14.94 19.74
C PRO A 84 26.74 -14.28 18.58
N SER A 85 27.00 -14.76 17.35
CA SER A 85 26.24 -14.34 16.17
C SER A 85 24.77 -14.30 16.55
N PRO A 86 24.06 -13.17 16.39
CA PRO A 86 22.64 -13.17 16.61
C PRO A 86 22.06 -14.21 15.67
N THR A 87 21.59 -15.32 16.24
CA THR A 87 20.76 -16.29 15.57
C THR A 87 19.47 -15.54 15.25
N PHE A 88 19.47 -14.81 14.14
CA PHE A 88 18.24 -14.32 13.57
C PHE A 88 17.40 -15.57 13.32
N PRO A 89 16.22 -15.71 13.95
CA PRO A 89 15.34 -16.81 13.62
C PRO A 89 15.16 -16.79 12.10
N ALA A 90 15.32 -17.95 11.46
CA ALA A 90 15.14 -18.09 10.02
C ALA A 90 13.87 -17.33 9.62
N ARG A 91 14.07 -16.29 8.81
CA ARG A 91 13.02 -15.36 8.40
C ARG A 91 11.89 -16.19 7.79
N PRO A 92 10.62 -16.02 8.21
CA PRO A 92 9.55 -16.87 7.74
C PRO A 92 9.49 -16.86 6.21
N GLU A 93 9.56 -18.05 5.62
CA GLU A 93 9.62 -18.33 4.17
C GLU A 93 8.40 -17.78 3.40
N ASN A 94 7.30 -17.52 4.12
CA ASN A 94 6.05 -16.97 3.59
C ASN A 94 6.11 -15.43 3.47
N SER A 95 6.93 -14.99 2.52
CA SER A 95 7.28 -13.59 2.24
C SER A 95 6.25 -12.83 1.38
N TYR A 96 4.95 -13.05 1.57
CA TYR A 96 3.92 -12.32 0.79
C TYR A 96 3.86 -10.85 1.22
N TYR A 97 4.04 -10.58 2.52
CA TYR A 97 4.00 -9.24 3.08
C TYR A 97 5.13 -8.33 2.58
N GLN A 98 6.28 -8.88 2.12
CA GLN A 98 7.34 -8.07 1.50
C GLN A 98 6.92 -7.47 0.14
N LEU A 99 5.90 -8.03 -0.53
CA LEU A 99 5.32 -7.45 -1.75
C LEU A 99 4.41 -6.24 -1.43
N PHE A 100 3.89 -6.17 -0.21
CA PHE A 100 2.97 -5.12 0.27
C PHE A 100 3.63 -4.16 1.27
N GLU A 101 4.86 -4.46 1.72
CA GLU A 101 5.79 -3.48 2.27
C GLU A 101 5.82 -2.28 1.32
N PRO A 102 5.84 -1.04 1.84
CA PRO A 102 5.89 0.16 1.04
C PRO A 102 7.28 0.28 0.40
N GLN A 103 7.57 -0.57 -0.58
CA GLN A 103 8.71 -0.44 -1.46
C GLN A 103 8.50 0.82 -2.29
N VAL A 104 8.86 1.98 -1.70
CA VAL A 104 9.26 3.26 -2.30
C VAL A 104 8.70 3.53 -3.71
N GLN A 105 7.42 3.27 -3.90
CA GLN A 105 6.64 3.76 -5.02
C GLN A 105 5.81 4.87 -4.39
N ILE A 106 6.19 6.12 -4.63
CA ILE A 106 5.35 7.27 -4.32
C ILE A 106 4.03 6.99 -5.00
N LEU A 107 3.05 6.53 -4.24
CA LEU A 107 1.78 6.09 -4.82
C LEU A 107 1.14 7.32 -5.44
N ASP A 108 0.96 7.28 -6.76
CA ASP A 108 0.45 8.42 -7.50
C ASP A 108 -1.01 8.70 -7.09
N GLN A 109 -1.44 9.94 -7.26
CA GLN A 109 -2.78 10.38 -6.86
C GLN A 109 -3.88 9.54 -7.54
N PHE A 110 -3.66 9.09 -8.78
CA PHE A 110 -4.62 8.32 -9.53
C PHE A 110 -4.78 6.90 -8.95
N SER A 111 -3.70 6.22 -8.54
CA SER A 111 -3.79 4.94 -7.82
C SER A 111 -4.58 5.06 -6.49
N ARG A 112 -4.40 6.14 -5.74
CA ARG A 112 -5.15 6.39 -4.49
C ARG A 112 -6.64 6.61 -4.77
N LEU A 113 -6.96 7.34 -5.83
CA LEU A 113 -8.34 7.57 -6.27
C LEU A 113 -9.01 6.27 -6.72
N LEU A 114 -8.37 5.50 -7.60
CA LEU A 114 -8.92 4.21 -8.07
C LEU A 114 -9.16 3.23 -6.92
N ALA A 115 -8.20 3.11 -5.99
CA ALA A 115 -8.38 2.28 -4.81
C ALA A 115 -9.56 2.75 -3.95
N SER A 116 -9.75 4.06 -3.78
CA SER A 116 -10.89 4.61 -3.05
C SER A 116 -12.22 4.38 -3.80
N PHE A 117 -12.24 4.58 -5.11
CA PHE A 117 -13.39 4.32 -5.98
C PHE A 117 -13.83 2.86 -5.99
N SER A 118 -12.90 1.93 -5.74
CA SER A 118 -13.22 0.51 -5.62
C SER A 118 -14.24 0.21 -4.52
N TYR A 119 -14.39 1.11 -3.54
CA TYR A 119 -15.37 1.00 -2.47
C TYR A 119 -16.71 1.70 -2.76
N VAL A 120 -16.83 2.56 -3.78
CA VAL A 120 -18.01 3.46 -3.94
C VAL A 120 -19.31 2.72 -4.24
N LEU A 121 -19.27 1.71 -5.11
CA LEU A 121 -20.42 0.85 -5.42
C LEU A 121 -20.25 -0.56 -4.81
N GLY A 122 -19.48 -0.63 -3.71
CA GLY A 122 -19.15 -1.86 -3.01
C GLY A 122 -18.57 -2.93 -3.92
N CYS A 123 -19.24 -4.09 -3.98
CA CYS A 123 -18.76 -5.25 -4.73
C CYS A 123 -18.60 -4.96 -6.24
N LEU A 124 -19.51 -4.16 -6.83
CA LEU A 124 -19.52 -3.91 -8.27
C LEU A 124 -18.32 -3.07 -8.72
N SER A 125 -18.07 -1.94 -8.03
CA SER A 125 -16.90 -1.11 -8.32
C SER A 125 -15.59 -1.82 -8.05
N GLY A 126 -15.54 -2.63 -6.98
CA GLY A 126 -14.38 -3.45 -6.65
C GLY A 126 -14.05 -4.43 -7.75
N LEU A 127 -15.04 -5.22 -8.19
CA LEU A 127 -14.86 -6.24 -9.22
C LEU A 127 -14.46 -5.60 -10.56
N PHE A 128 -15.15 -4.55 -10.97
CA PHE A 128 -14.86 -3.83 -12.19
C PHE A 128 -13.42 -3.29 -12.22
N ILE A 129 -13.00 -2.60 -11.15
CA ILE A 129 -11.63 -2.06 -11.05
C ILE A 129 -10.59 -3.18 -10.97
N PHE A 130 -10.86 -4.27 -10.26
CA PHE A 130 -9.95 -5.41 -10.16
C PHE A 130 -9.69 -6.08 -11.52
N LEU A 131 -10.72 -6.18 -12.36
CA LEU A 131 -10.62 -6.80 -13.69
C LEU A 131 -9.91 -5.90 -14.72
N LEU A 132 -10.06 -4.58 -14.61
CA LEU A 132 -9.48 -3.64 -15.58
C LEU A 132 -8.04 -3.22 -15.26
N ILE A 133 -7.66 -3.21 -13.98
CA ILE A 133 -6.35 -2.68 -13.59
C ILE A 133 -5.22 -3.66 -13.96
N ASN A 134 -4.11 -3.11 -14.44
CA ASN A 134 -2.92 -3.90 -14.75
C ASN A 134 -2.41 -4.65 -13.52
N LYS A 135 -1.94 -5.89 -13.72
CA LYS A 135 -1.43 -6.77 -12.66
C LYS A 135 -0.29 -6.17 -11.84
N GLY A 136 0.48 -5.23 -12.42
CA GLY A 136 1.57 -4.54 -11.74
C GLY A 136 1.15 -3.53 -10.67
N ASN A 137 -0.09 -3.01 -10.70
CA ASN A 137 -0.56 -2.06 -9.67
C ASN A 137 -1.14 -2.82 -8.47
N ARG A 138 -0.25 -3.30 -7.60
CA ARG A 138 -0.60 -4.13 -6.43
C ARG A 138 -1.54 -3.42 -5.47
N PHE A 139 -1.38 -2.10 -5.30
CA PHE A 139 -2.19 -1.31 -4.38
C PHE A 139 -3.66 -1.26 -4.79
N VAL A 140 -3.93 -0.87 -6.04
CA VAL A 140 -5.31 -0.78 -6.55
C VAL A 140 -5.95 -2.16 -6.56
N ARG A 141 -5.19 -3.22 -6.91
CA ARG A 141 -5.67 -4.61 -6.90
C ARG A 141 -6.01 -5.12 -5.51
N PHE A 142 -5.19 -4.78 -4.52
CA PHE A 142 -5.45 -5.15 -3.13
C PHE A 142 -6.77 -4.55 -2.65
N HIS A 143 -6.95 -3.23 -2.81
CA HIS A 143 -8.15 -2.54 -2.34
C HIS A 143 -9.40 -2.96 -3.12
N SER A 144 -9.30 -3.16 -4.44
CA SER A 144 -10.43 -3.56 -5.26
C SER A 144 -10.88 -4.99 -4.97
N LEU A 145 -9.94 -5.92 -4.75
CA LEU A 145 -10.27 -7.27 -4.32
C LEU A 145 -10.83 -7.29 -2.89
N GLN A 146 -10.24 -6.52 -1.97
CA GLN A 146 -10.72 -6.41 -0.59
C GLN A 146 -12.15 -5.87 -0.53
N SER A 147 -12.46 -4.82 -1.31
CA SER A 147 -13.83 -4.29 -1.45
C SER A 147 -14.78 -5.36 -1.98
N THR A 148 -14.42 -6.03 -3.08
CA THR A 148 -15.23 -7.09 -3.71
C THR A 148 -15.59 -8.18 -2.70
N LEU A 149 -14.58 -8.74 -2.04
CA LEU A 149 -14.77 -9.85 -1.11
C LEU A 149 -15.58 -9.43 0.13
N PHE A 150 -15.31 -8.24 0.69
CA PHE A 150 -16.02 -7.73 1.85
C PHE A 150 -17.52 -7.53 1.58
N PHE A 151 -17.85 -6.79 0.54
CA PHE A 151 -19.26 -6.53 0.21
C PHE A 151 -19.97 -7.79 -0.28
N ALA A 152 -19.33 -8.64 -1.08
CA ALA A 152 -19.91 -9.92 -1.48
C ALA A 152 -20.24 -10.79 -0.25
N SER A 153 -19.31 -10.92 0.69
CA SER A 153 -19.52 -11.71 1.92
C SER A 153 -20.63 -11.11 2.79
N SER A 154 -20.64 -9.79 2.96
CA SER A 154 -21.69 -9.09 3.72
C SER A 154 -23.07 -9.27 3.09
N HIS A 155 -23.18 -9.21 1.76
CA HIS A 155 -24.45 -9.40 1.05
C HIS A 155 -24.91 -10.85 1.05
N ILE A 156 -24.00 -11.82 0.88
CA ILE A 156 -24.32 -13.26 0.97
C ILE A 156 -24.85 -13.57 2.37
N LEU A 157 -24.17 -13.13 3.43
CA LEU A 157 -24.63 -13.34 4.81
C LEU A 157 -26.02 -12.72 5.05
N SER A 158 -26.22 -11.47 4.58
CA SER A 158 -27.51 -10.78 4.71
C SER A 158 -28.62 -11.52 3.98
N LEU A 159 -28.35 -12.01 2.76
CA LEU A 159 -29.30 -12.78 1.97
C LEU A 159 -29.65 -14.11 2.65
N LEU A 160 -28.68 -14.81 3.21
CA LEU A 160 -28.91 -16.06 3.95
C LEU A 160 -29.81 -15.83 5.18
N LEU A 161 -29.58 -14.76 5.94
CA LEU A 161 -30.43 -14.40 7.08
C LEU A 161 -31.86 -14.03 6.63
N LEU A 162 -32.01 -13.31 5.52
CA LEU A 162 -33.31 -12.99 4.93
C LEU A 162 -34.06 -14.26 4.48
N ILE A 163 -33.37 -15.20 3.83
CA ILE A 163 -33.94 -16.48 3.39
C ILE A 163 -34.35 -17.32 4.61
N ALA A 164 -33.51 -17.36 5.66
CA ALA A 164 -33.82 -18.09 6.89
C ALA A 164 -35.16 -17.63 7.50
N MET A 165 -35.45 -16.31 7.52
CA MET A 165 -36.75 -15.80 7.99
C MET A 165 -37.95 -16.30 7.18
N ARG A 166 -37.75 -16.65 5.91
CA ARG A 166 -38.83 -17.10 5.01
C ARG A 166 -39.05 -18.61 5.07
N VAL A 167 -38.00 -19.37 5.38
CA VAL A 167 -38.00 -20.84 5.34
C VAL A 167 -38.27 -21.47 6.71
N LEU A 168 -37.94 -20.78 7.80
CA LEU A 168 -38.17 -21.30 9.16
C LEU A 168 -39.68 -21.56 9.39
N PRO A 169 -40.05 -22.78 9.84
CA PRO A 169 -41.45 -23.12 10.10
C PRO A 169 -42.03 -22.18 11.16
N LYS A 170 -43.14 -21.54 10.82
CA LYS A 170 -43.90 -20.75 11.79
C LYS A 170 -44.79 -21.71 12.57
N HIS A 171 -44.29 -22.19 13.70
CA HIS A 171 -45.17 -22.74 14.73
C HIS A 171 -45.97 -21.58 15.36
N SER A 172 -46.93 -21.84 16.26
CA SER A 172 -47.82 -20.83 16.87
C SER A 172 -47.08 -19.57 17.36
N THR A 173 -47.82 -18.49 17.68
CA THR A 173 -47.31 -17.19 18.17
C THR A 173 -46.65 -17.31 19.57
N ASP A 174 -45.60 -18.11 19.66
CA ASP A 174 -44.82 -18.36 20.84
C ASP A 174 -43.68 -17.34 20.88
N ILE A 175 -43.21 -17.04 22.10
CA ILE A 175 -42.16 -16.04 22.37
C ILE A 175 -40.92 -16.26 21.48
N PHE A 176 -40.58 -17.52 21.19
CA PHE A 176 -39.47 -17.87 20.32
C PHE A 176 -39.60 -17.30 18.90
N GLN A 177 -40.79 -17.41 18.28
CA GLN A 177 -41.03 -16.88 16.93
C GLN A 177 -40.94 -15.35 16.91
N THR A 178 -41.45 -14.68 17.93
CA THR A 178 -41.32 -13.21 18.08
C THR A 178 -39.86 -12.78 18.23
N LEU A 179 -39.07 -13.49 19.02
CA LEU A 179 -37.64 -13.20 19.19
C LEU A 179 -36.86 -13.34 17.87
N LEU A 180 -37.20 -14.30 17.02
CA LEU A 180 -36.58 -14.45 15.71
C LEU A 180 -37.00 -13.33 14.74
N GLU A 181 -38.29 -13.00 14.68
CA GLU A 181 -38.82 -11.98 13.77
C GLU A 181 -38.33 -10.56 14.10
N VAL A 182 -38.08 -10.25 15.37
CA VAL A 182 -37.49 -8.96 15.78
C VAL A 182 -35.97 -9.01 15.84
N GLY A 183 -35.41 -10.12 16.34
CA GLY A 183 -33.98 -10.29 16.55
C GLY A 183 -33.18 -10.35 15.25
N ILE A 184 -33.69 -11.00 14.20
CA ILE A 184 -32.98 -11.07 12.91
C ILE A 184 -32.88 -9.69 12.24
N PRO A 185 -33.96 -8.88 12.12
CA PRO A 185 -33.84 -7.50 11.64
C PRO A 185 -32.91 -6.62 12.48
N LEU A 186 -32.94 -6.77 13.81
CA LEU A 186 -32.03 -6.05 14.69
C LEU A 186 -30.56 -6.43 14.42
N LEU A 187 -30.29 -7.73 14.26
CA LEU A 187 -28.97 -8.24 13.88
C LEU A 187 -28.54 -7.70 12.51
N LEU A 188 -29.43 -7.69 11.51
CA LEU A 188 -29.16 -7.11 10.18
C LEU A 188 -28.85 -5.61 10.27
N MET A 189 -29.53 -4.87 11.14
CA MET A 189 -29.25 -3.45 11.39
C MET A 189 -27.83 -3.27 11.96
N VAL A 190 -27.46 -4.07 12.97
CA VAL A 190 -26.11 -4.03 13.57
C VAL A 190 -25.04 -4.39 12.53
N LEU A 191 -25.27 -5.43 11.73
CA LEU A 191 -24.36 -5.82 10.64
C LEU A 191 -24.20 -4.70 9.61
N ASN A 192 -25.28 -4.02 9.22
CA ASN A 192 -25.22 -2.88 8.30
C ASN A 192 -24.44 -1.69 8.87
N LEU A 193 -24.60 -1.40 10.16
CA LEU A 193 -23.81 -0.36 10.83
C LEU A 193 -22.33 -0.72 10.87
N PHE A 194 -21.99 -1.96 11.23
CA PHE A 194 -20.62 -2.46 11.17
C PHE A 194 -20.05 -2.36 9.75
N THR A 195 -20.81 -2.79 8.73
CA THR A 195 -20.42 -2.70 7.33
C THR A 195 -20.18 -1.25 6.90
N CYS A 196 -21.02 -0.32 7.34
CA CYS A 196 -20.88 1.11 7.09
C CYS A 196 -19.58 1.66 7.69
N VAL A 197 -19.24 1.30 8.94
CA VAL A 197 -17.98 1.70 9.58
C VAL A 197 -16.79 1.18 8.80
N VAL A 198 -16.77 -0.12 8.49
CA VAL A 198 -15.68 -0.76 7.72
C VAL A 198 -15.56 -0.15 6.33
N TRP A 199 -16.68 0.20 5.70
CA TRP A 199 -16.70 0.86 4.39
C TRP A 199 -15.99 2.21 4.41
N PHE A 200 -16.33 3.08 5.37
CA PHE A 200 -15.65 4.37 5.53
C PHE A 200 -14.17 4.20 5.87
N VAL A 201 -13.82 3.25 6.74
CA VAL A 201 -12.41 2.93 7.03
C VAL A 201 -11.68 2.51 5.76
N GLY A 202 -12.28 1.66 4.93
CA GLY A 202 -11.73 1.22 3.65
C GLY A 202 -11.43 2.39 2.71
N ILE A 203 -12.39 3.31 2.53
CA ILE A 203 -12.22 4.52 1.71
C ILE A 203 -11.10 5.40 2.27
N ILE A 204 -11.12 5.70 3.57
CA ILE A 204 -10.14 6.59 4.21
C ILE A 204 -8.72 6.00 4.10
N GLN A 205 -8.57 4.70 4.29
CA GLN A 205 -7.26 4.05 4.26
C GLN A 205 -6.71 3.94 2.84
N ALA A 206 -7.56 3.62 1.86
CA ALA A 206 -7.21 3.66 0.44
C ALA A 206 -6.80 5.08 0.01
N TRP A 207 -7.57 6.09 0.43
CA TRP A 207 -7.23 7.49 0.19
C TRP A 207 -5.89 7.85 0.81
N ARG A 208 -5.56 7.37 2.02
CA ARG A 208 -4.27 7.62 2.69
C ARG A 208 -3.11 6.83 2.10
N GLY A 209 -3.34 5.97 1.11
CA GLY A 209 -2.30 5.16 0.48
C GLY A 209 -1.79 4.03 1.39
N LYS A 210 -2.62 3.55 2.32
CA LYS A 210 -2.24 2.51 3.28
C LYS A 210 -2.93 1.20 2.96
N TYR A 211 -2.14 0.12 2.88
CA TYR A 211 -2.66 -1.24 2.95
C TYR A 211 -3.24 -1.46 4.35
N TYR A 212 -4.56 -1.37 4.45
CA TYR A 212 -5.29 -1.66 5.68
C TYR A 212 -6.01 -2.98 5.51
N GLU A 213 -5.56 -3.99 6.22
CA GLU A 213 -6.09 -5.34 6.15
C GLU A 213 -7.31 -5.46 7.05
N LEU A 214 -8.47 -5.78 6.45
CA LEU A 214 -9.64 -6.14 7.22
C LEU A 214 -9.46 -7.55 7.80
N PRO A 215 -9.89 -7.81 9.05
CA PRO A 215 -9.86 -9.15 9.63
C PRO A 215 -10.51 -10.17 8.67
N PHE A 216 -9.88 -11.34 8.52
CA PHE A 216 -10.28 -12.44 7.63
C PHE A 216 -10.18 -12.19 6.12
N ILE A 217 -10.48 -10.97 5.63
CA ILE A 217 -10.52 -10.66 4.19
C ILE A 217 -9.18 -10.17 3.66
N GLY A 218 -8.46 -9.35 4.44
CA GLY A 218 -7.18 -8.77 4.02
C GLY A 218 -6.14 -9.84 3.64
N GLN A 219 -6.07 -10.92 4.42
CA GLN A 219 -5.18 -12.05 4.16
C GLN A 219 -5.52 -12.78 2.86
N LEU A 220 -6.81 -12.94 2.55
CA LEU A 220 -7.26 -13.55 1.30
C LEU A 220 -6.93 -12.67 0.09
N SER A 221 -7.12 -11.36 0.23
CA SER A 221 -6.76 -10.38 -0.79
C SER A 221 -5.26 -10.39 -1.10
N ILE A 222 -4.42 -10.45 -0.07
CA ILE A 222 -2.95 -10.58 -0.18
C ILE A 222 -2.59 -11.87 -0.91
N LYS A 223 -3.14 -13.01 -0.48
CA LYS A 223 -2.82 -14.31 -1.06
C LYS A 223 -3.15 -14.38 -2.55
N ILE A 224 -4.33 -13.89 -2.97
CA ILE A 224 -4.78 -13.92 -4.36
C ILE A 224 -3.99 -12.94 -5.24
N THR A 225 -3.72 -11.74 -4.73
CA THR A 225 -2.94 -10.75 -5.49
C THR A 225 -1.47 -11.15 -5.62
N ALA A 226 -0.91 -11.85 -4.63
CA ALA A 226 0.42 -12.43 -4.67
C ALA A 226 0.50 -13.69 -5.58
N SER A 227 -0.46 -14.61 -5.49
CA SER A 227 -0.45 -15.86 -6.26
C SER A 227 -0.62 -15.64 -7.77
N GLY A 228 -1.40 -14.63 -8.18
CA GLY A 228 -1.56 -14.24 -9.59
C GLY A 228 -0.30 -13.67 -10.25
N GLN A 229 0.82 -13.56 -9.53
CA GLN A 229 2.12 -13.06 -9.98
C GLN A 229 3.25 -14.10 -9.81
N ALA A 230 3.04 -15.18 -9.05
CA ALA A 230 4.11 -16.09 -8.63
C ALA A 230 4.55 -17.16 -9.66
N GLN A 231 3.92 -17.27 -10.84
CA GLN A 231 4.40 -18.19 -11.89
C GLN A 231 4.17 -17.64 -13.31
N PRO A 232 5.27 -17.46 -14.06
CA PRO A 232 5.45 -18.15 -15.34
C PRO A 232 6.77 -18.94 -15.44
N GLY A 233 7.46 -19.21 -14.32
CA GLY A 233 8.81 -19.80 -14.33
C GLY A 233 9.00 -21.15 -13.63
N ALA A 234 8.10 -21.57 -12.75
CA ALA A 234 8.34 -22.76 -11.92
C ALA A 234 7.82 -24.08 -12.53
N ARG A 235 7.00 -24.04 -13.59
CA ARG A 235 6.49 -25.26 -14.24
C ARG A 235 7.46 -25.89 -15.26
N VAL A 236 8.60 -25.26 -15.58
CA VAL A 236 9.51 -25.76 -16.63
C VAL A 236 10.66 -26.64 -16.08
N LYS A 237 10.79 -26.79 -14.75
CA LYS A 237 11.90 -27.56 -14.15
C LYS A 237 11.57 -28.99 -13.70
N GLU A 238 10.30 -29.39 -13.65
CA GLU A 238 9.94 -30.77 -13.25
C GLU A 238 9.79 -31.75 -14.43
N GLU A 239 9.68 -31.27 -15.68
CA GLU A 239 9.58 -32.15 -16.86
C GLU A 239 10.94 -32.51 -17.51
N ARG A 240 12.07 -32.12 -16.91
CA ARG A 240 13.41 -32.43 -17.46
C ARG A 240 14.27 -33.33 -16.56
N VAL A 241 13.62 -34.14 -15.72
CA VAL A 241 14.23 -35.26 -15.01
C VAL A 241 13.26 -36.44 -15.01
N GLN A 242 12.97 -36.97 -16.20
CA GLN A 242 12.54 -38.36 -16.41
C GLN A 242 13.13 -38.84 -17.74
#